data_AF-A0A2K3P6D1-F1
#
_entry.id   AF-A0A2K3P6D1-F1
#
_cell.length_a   1.000
_cell.length_b   1.000
_cell.length_c   1.000
_cell.angle_alpha   90.00
_cell.angle_beta   90.00
_cell.angle_gamma   90.00
#
_symmetry.space_group_name_H-M   'P 1'
#
loop_
_entity.id
_entity.type
_entity.pdbx_description
1 polymer ?
#
loop_
_entity_poly.entity_id
_entity_poly.type
_entity_poly.pdbx_seq_one_letter_code
_entity_poly.pdbx_strand_id
1 'polypeptide(L)'
;MPLSDLEPKPTSSAHHGVGISKSVRDLPPADYLFKIHSYSLLMDTKVEKYESNDFQVGGHKWKLILYPSGNSKSNGKGHVSLYLALADTENLIDGWEVNVNFKLFVFDQKNNNYLTVQDGDGTVRKFHEMKSEWGFEQLISLEELFDSSHGYLIEDSCVFGAEIFVIGHSVKWESLSLVKDPPHASITWKLEKFSTLDKTFYTSNSITVGERDWRIKVFPNGEADEKGKSLTVHLELTNCERFPPNRTLYAKFKLRILDQLHNKYYEKTASNGWFNSSSRIWGYGKFISLSELNEAENGYLKDDTIIIEAQILTIMPLSDLETIRKPSSSAHNEVGISRTVRDLPPADYLFKIQSYSLLMDTGLEKYESNVFLAAGYKWKLILYPSGNKKSNGNGHVSLYLTIADTEKLPHGWEINVNFKLFVFDEKNNNYLTIQDADGAVRKFNEMKTEWGFEQLISLEILLDKCNGYLVEDSCVFGVEVVVIGHSGKWESLSMVKDPPQASLKWKLENFSKLVNNYYLSKSFHVANHWFCTSSDEWGFPKFLSLSELHEAAKGYIKDDAIIMEVEILKISIVKIST
;
A
#
# COMPACT_ATOMS: atom_id res chain seq x y z
N MET A 1 5.13 50.69 -44.81
CA MET A 1 4.10 49.64 -44.59
C MET A 1 4.33 49.06 -43.21
N PRO A 2 3.30 49.01 -42.35
CA PRO A 2 3.47 48.96 -40.91
C PRO A 2 3.52 47.54 -40.33
N LEU A 3 4.08 47.47 -39.12
CA LEU A 3 3.95 46.38 -38.15
C LEU A 3 2.48 46.02 -37.92
N SER A 4 2.15 44.73 -37.87
CA SER A 4 1.01 44.21 -37.11
C SER A 4 1.24 42.75 -36.71
N ASP A 5 1.26 42.56 -35.39
CA ASP A 5 0.73 41.44 -34.59
C ASP A 5 1.43 40.06 -34.64
N LEU A 6 2.49 39.96 -33.83
CA LEU A 6 2.91 38.73 -33.15
C LEU A 6 1.93 38.43 -32.00
N GLU A 7 0.96 37.55 -32.23
CA GLU A 7 0.31 36.80 -31.15
C GLU A 7 1.11 35.52 -30.85
N PRO A 8 1.36 35.17 -29.58
CA PRO A 8 2.03 33.92 -29.23
C PRO A 8 1.04 32.76 -29.37
N LYS A 9 1.35 31.84 -30.28
CA LYS A 9 0.69 30.52 -30.39
C LYS A 9 0.95 29.74 -29.09
N PRO A 10 -0.07 29.20 -28.40
CA PRO A 10 0.15 28.40 -27.20
C PRO A 10 0.95 27.15 -27.56
N THR A 11 2.10 26.99 -26.90
CA THR A 11 2.96 25.82 -26.98
C THR A 11 2.20 24.61 -26.46
N SER A 12 1.88 23.67 -27.35
CA SER A 12 1.47 22.33 -26.93
C SER A 12 2.67 21.64 -26.29
N SER A 13 2.67 21.52 -24.97
CA SER A 13 3.59 20.64 -24.27
C SER A 13 3.28 19.20 -24.69
N ALA A 14 4.20 18.61 -25.45
CA ALA A 14 4.21 17.20 -25.77
C ALA A 14 4.41 16.40 -24.46
N HIS A 15 3.30 15.95 -23.87
CA HIS A 15 3.33 14.91 -22.85
C HIS A 15 3.81 13.62 -23.51
N HIS A 16 4.97 13.12 -23.09
CA HIS A 16 5.33 11.73 -23.33
C HIS A 16 4.20 10.87 -22.75
N GLY A 17 3.49 10.13 -23.62
CA GLY A 17 2.28 9.40 -23.25
C GLY A 17 2.55 8.35 -22.20
N VAL A 18 2.11 8.61 -20.98
CA VAL A 18 1.91 7.61 -19.92
C VAL A 18 0.80 6.68 -20.39
N GLY A 19 1.06 5.38 -20.50
CA GLY A 19 0.07 4.41 -21.00
C GLY A 19 -1.03 4.16 -19.97
N ILE A 20 -2.30 4.20 -20.39
CA ILE A 20 -3.44 3.74 -19.59
C ILE A 20 -3.48 2.22 -19.61
N SER A 21 -3.62 1.57 -18.46
CA SER A 21 -3.83 0.13 -18.35
C SER A 21 -5.31 -0.17 -18.11
N LYS A 22 -5.82 -1.16 -18.84
CA LYS A 22 -7.17 -1.72 -18.67
C LYS A 22 -7.06 -3.22 -18.37
N SER A 23 -7.74 -3.67 -17.33
CA SER A 23 -7.78 -5.09 -16.92
C SER A 23 -9.17 -5.48 -16.42
N VAL A 24 -9.45 -6.77 -16.33
CA VAL A 24 -10.71 -7.29 -15.77
C VAL A 24 -10.44 -7.87 -14.39
N ARG A 25 -11.30 -7.56 -13.42
CA ARG A 25 -11.18 -8.02 -12.04
C ARG A 25 -12.54 -8.43 -11.48
N ASP A 26 -12.62 -9.59 -10.82
CA ASP A 26 -13.89 -10.08 -10.26
C ASP A 26 -14.30 -9.37 -8.96
N LEU A 27 -13.31 -8.87 -8.21
CA LEU A 27 -13.55 -8.16 -6.96
C LEU A 27 -14.08 -6.74 -7.20
N PRO A 28 -15.01 -6.24 -6.36
CA PRO A 28 -15.46 -4.85 -6.41
C PRO A 28 -14.36 -3.87 -5.98
N PRO A 29 -14.46 -2.58 -6.36
CA PRO A 29 -13.60 -1.52 -5.80
C PRO A 29 -13.71 -1.44 -4.28
N ALA A 30 -12.62 -1.06 -3.62
CA ALA A 30 -12.55 -1.00 -2.16
C ALA A 30 -13.38 0.16 -1.57
N ASP A 31 -13.35 1.32 -2.22
CA ASP A 31 -13.74 2.57 -1.55
C ASP A 31 -15.16 3.03 -1.89
N TYR A 32 -15.52 3.06 -3.18
CA TYR A 32 -16.79 3.64 -3.61
C TYR A 32 -17.38 2.97 -4.85
N LEU A 33 -18.70 2.78 -4.84
CA LEU A 33 -19.53 2.40 -5.99
C LEU A 33 -20.71 3.35 -6.12
N PHE A 34 -21.06 3.69 -7.36
CA PHE A 34 -22.33 4.32 -7.64
C PHE A 34 -23.03 3.71 -8.85
N LYS A 35 -24.34 3.51 -8.71
CA LYS A 35 -25.22 3.00 -9.76
C LYS A 35 -26.05 4.12 -10.33
N ILE A 36 -26.14 4.19 -11.66
CA ILE A 36 -27.07 5.06 -12.37
C ILE A 36 -28.17 4.19 -12.91
N HIS A 37 -29.41 4.54 -12.59
CA HIS A 37 -30.62 4.03 -13.23
C HIS A 37 -31.13 5.04 -14.24
N SER A 38 -31.60 4.52 -15.37
CA SER A 38 -32.10 5.30 -16.49
C SER A 38 -31.01 6.17 -17.13
N TYR A 39 -29.88 5.55 -17.51
CA TYR A 39 -28.72 6.22 -18.10
C TYR A 39 -29.06 6.96 -19.40
N SER A 40 -29.90 6.36 -20.24
CA SER A 40 -30.35 6.99 -21.49
C SER A 40 -31.10 8.30 -21.20
N LEU A 41 -31.93 8.32 -20.15
CA LEU A 41 -32.63 9.54 -19.72
C LEU A 41 -31.69 10.62 -19.17
N LEU A 42 -30.61 10.22 -18.49
CA LEU A 42 -29.54 11.13 -18.06
C LEU A 42 -28.89 11.81 -19.27
N MET A 43 -28.53 11.05 -20.31
CA MET A 43 -27.98 11.63 -21.54
C MET A 43 -28.97 12.56 -22.26
N ASP A 44 -30.26 12.22 -22.28
CA ASP A 44 -31.30 13.05 -22.89
C ASP A 44 -31.50 14.41 -22.20
N THR A 45 -31.03 14.56 -20.96
CA THR A 45 -31.04 15.87 -20.28
C THR A 45 -30.01 16.84 -20.86
N LYS A 46 -29.01 16.33 -21.59
CA LYS A 46 -27.84 17.08 -22.07
C LYS A 46 -27.03 17.72 -20.94
N VAL A 47 -27.12 17.17 -19.73
CA VAL A 47 -26.26 17.56 -18.61
C VAL A 47 -24.79 17.34 -18.98
N GLU A 48 -23.94 18.32 -18.69
CA GLU A 48 -22.51 18.21 -18.99
C GLU A 48 -21.85 17.14 -18.10
N LYS A 49 -22.11 17.20 -16.80
CA LYS A 49 -21.54 16.29 -15.79
C LYS A 49 -22.50 15.99 -14.64
N TYR A 50 -22.27 14.86 -13.98
CA TYR A 50 -22.83 14.50 -12.69
C TYR A 50 -21.69 14.42 -11.66
N GLU A 51 -21.93 14.90 -10.44
CA GLU A 51 -21.00 14.77 -9.31
C GLU A 51 -21.64 13.85 -8.26
N SER A 52 -20.89 12.84 -7.79
CA SER A 52 -21.34 11.97 -6.71
C SER A 52 -21.39 12.70 -5.38
N ASN A 53 -21.97 12.05 -4.38
CA ASN A 53 -21.75 12.48 -2.99
C ASN A 53 -20.27 12.37 -2.60
N ASP A 54 -19.91 13.12 -1.56
CA ASP A 54 -18.59 13.05 -0.93
C ASP A 54 -18.43 11.74 -0.15
N PHE A 55 -17.27 11.09 -0.29
CA PHE A 55 -16.87 9.91 0.47
C PHE A 55 -15.45 10.05 1.01
N GLN A 56 -15.18 9.48 2.19
CA GLN A 56 -13.91 9.67 2.90
C GLN A 56 -12.97 8.48 2.72
N VAL A 57 -11.74 8.74 2.24
CA VAL A 57 -10.65 7.77 2.08
C VAL A 57 -9.32 8.44 2.43
N GLY A 58 -8.47 7.73 3.18
CA GLY A 58 -7.12 8.22 3.52
C GLY A 58 -7.10 9.55 4.27
N GLY A 59 -8.13 9.86 5.05
CA GLY A 59 -8.25 11.13 5.79
C GLY A 59 -8.81 12.30 4.97
N HIS A 60 -9.06 12.11 3.68
CA HIS A 60 -9.57 13.14 2.77
C HIS A 60 -10.98 12.81 2.26
N LYS A 61 -11.76 13.84 1.91
CA LYS A 61 -13.04 13.68 1.22
C LYS A 61 -12.82 13.72 -0.29
N TRP A 62 -13.51 12.84 -0.99
CA TRP A 62 -13.40 12.64 -2.43
C TRP A 62 -14.79 12.60 -3.04
N LYS A 63 -14.90 12.91 -4.33
CA LYS A 63 -16.10 12.69 -5.14
C LYS A 63 -15.73 12.22 -6.54
N LEU A 64 -16.67 11.57 -7.22
CA LEU A 64 -16.55 11.19 -8.62
C LEU A 64 -17.29 12.19 -9.51
N ILE A 65 -16.67 12.56 -10.62
CA ILE A 65 -17.25 13.45 -11.64
C ILE A 65 -17.39 12.66 -12.93
N LEU A 66 -18.63 12.39 -13.30
CA LEU A 66 -19.01 11.64 -14.49
C LEU A 66 -19.45 12.58 -15.61
N TYR A 67 -18.89 12.40 -16.80
CA TYR A 67 -19.39 13.01 -18.03
C TYR A 67 -20.03 11.91 -18.88
N PRO A 68 -21.36 11.76 -18.86
CA PRO A 68 -22.04 10.59 -19.43
C PRO A 68 -21.95 10.53 -20.97
N SER A 69 -21.73 11.67 -21.63
CA SER A 69 -21.49 11.75 -23.07
C SER A 69 -20.06 12.19 -23.42
N GLY A 70 -19.18 12.16 -22.42
CA GLY A 70 -17.78 12.54 -22.54
C GLY A 70 -17.51 14.01 -22.22
N ASN A 71 -16.34 14.28 -21.65
CA ASN A 71 -15.91 15.64 -21.37
C ASN A 71 -15.48 16.33 -22.67
N SER A 72 -16.31 17.27 -23.14
CA SER A 72 -16.10 18.01 -24.39
C SER A 72 -14.96 19.02 -24.32
N LYS A 73 -14.54 19.41 -23.12
CA LYS A 73 -13.36 20.27 -22.89
C LYS A 73 -12.05 19.49 -22.97
N SER A 74 -12.12 18.16 -23.08
CA SER A 74 -10.98 17.27 -23.24
C SER A 74 -11.22 16.27 -24.39
N ASN A 75 -10.39 15.23 -24.52
CA ASN A 75 -10.49 14.25 -25.60
C ASN A 75 -11.55 13.15 -25.33
N GLY A 76 -12.67 13.51 -24.69
CA GLY A 76 -13.68 12.56 -24.22
C GLY A 76 -14.80 12.23 -25.23
N LYS A 77 -14.81 12.84 -26.42
CA LYS A 77 -15.89 12.66 -27.40
C LYS A 77 -16.09 11.18 -27.74
N GLY A 78 -17.35 10.72 -27.71
CA GLY A 78 -17.71 9.34 -28.04
C GLY A 78 -17.43 8.32 -26.92
N HIS A 79 -17.00 8.80 -25.75
CA HIS A 79 -16.67 7.98 -24.59
C HIS A 79 -17.40 8.49 -23.36
N VAL A 80 -17.51 7.64 -22.34
CA VAL A 80 -17.77 8.10 -20.97
C VAL A 80 -16.45 8.56 -20.37
N SER A 81 -16.45 9.74 -19.74
CA SER A 81 -15.30 10.20 -18.95
C SER A 81 -15.64 10.14 -17.47
N LEU A 82 -14.68 9.72 -16.64
CA LEU A 82 -14.83 9.66 -15.19
C LEU A 82 -13.57 10.21 -14.52
N TYR A 83 -13.78 11.07 -13.52
CA TYR A 83 -12.71 11.71 -12.77
C TYR A 83 -12.93 11.54 -11.28
N LEU A 84 -11.83 11.43 -10.56
CA LEU A 84 -11.73 11.58 -9.12
C LEU A 84 -11.40 13.04 -8.80
N ALA A 85 -12.14 13.64 -7.88
CA ALA A 85 -11.93 14.99 -7.41
C ALA A 85 -11.78 15.01 -5.89
N LEU A 86 -10.84 15.84 -5.40
CA LEU A 86 -10.76 16.14 -3.98
C LEU A 86 -11.94 17.06 -3.62
N ALA A 87 -12.73 16.68 -2.62
CA ALA A 87 -13.83 17.47 -2.11
C ALA A 87 -13.37 18.33 -0.92
N ASP A 88 -14.18 19.34 -0.57
CA ASP A 88 -13.97 20.17 0.62
C ASP A 88 -12.60 20.88 0.64
N THR A 89 -12.11 21.29 -0.53
CA THR A 89 -10.78 21.90 -0.70
C THR A 89 -10.62 23.23 0.01
N GLU A 90 -11.74 23.89 0.32
CA GLU A 90 -11.79 25.18 1.04
C GLU A 90 -11.38 25.05 2.51
N ASN A 91 -11.44 23.84 3.07
CA ASN A 91 -11.03 23.54 4.45
C ASN A 91 -9.58 23.02 4.55
N LEU A 92 -8.85 22.95 3.44
CA LEU A 92 -7.45 22.57 3.41
C LEU A 92 -6.55 23.80 3.60
N ILE A 93 -5.39 23.60 4.22
CA ILE A 93 -4.40 24.68 4.43
C ILE A 93 -3.86 25.12 3.06
N ASP A 94 -3.65 26.42 2.86
CA ASP A 94 -2.99 26.97 1.67
C ASP A 94 -1.66 26.22 1.37
N GLY A 95 -1.47 25.85 0.11
CA GLY A 95 -0.33 25.07 -0.37
C GLY A 95 -0.44 23.56 -0.14
N TRP A 96 -1.65 23.03 0.05
CA TRP A 96 -1.86 21.59 0.23
C TRP A 96 -1.46 20.78 -1.02
N GLU A 97 -0.88 19.61 -0.77
CA GLU A 97 -0.61 18.60 -1.79
C GLU A 97 -1.05 17.22 -1.26
N VAL A 98 -1.80 16.47 -2.06
CA VAL A 98 -2.19 15.09 -1.75
C VAL A 98 -1.72 14.19 -2.89
N ASN A 99 -0.86 13.22 -2.59
CA ASN A 99 -0.34 12.27 -3.57
C ASN A 99 -1.18 10.99 -3.55
N VAL A 100 -1.68 10.58 -4.71
CA VAL A 100 -2.67 9.49 -4.80
C VAL A 100 -2.36 8.55 -5.95
N ASN A 101 -2.45 7.25 -5.70
CA ASN A 101 -2.75 6.27 -6.74
C ASN A 101 -4.24 5.94 -6.70
N PHE A 102 -4.90 5.90 -7.85
CA PHE A 102 -6.29 5.49 -7.91
C PHE A 102 -6.57 4.58 -9.10
N LYS A 103 -7.65 3.80 -9.00
CA LYS A 103 -8.23 3.00 -10.08
C LYS A 103 -9.70 3.36 -10.21
N LEU A 104 -10.20 3.42 -11.45
CA LEU A 104 -11.61 3.64 -11.75
C LEU A 104 -12.20 2.39 -12.40
N PHE A 105 -13.48 2.11 -12.10
CA PHE A 105 -14.11 0.85 -12.46
C PHE A 105 -15.41 1.05 -13.23
N VAL A 106 -15.71 0.12 -14.14
CA VAL A 106 -17.02 -0.06 -14.78
C VAL A 106 -17.47 -1.50 -14.55
N PHE A 107 -18.66 -1.70 -14.00
CA PHE A 107 -19.16 -3.04 -13.67
C PHE A 107 -19.79 -3.72 -14.89
N ASP A 108 -19.27 -4.88 -15.27
CA ASP A 108 -19.93 -5.82 -16.17
C ASP A 108 -20.93 -6.65 -15.35
N GLN A 109 -22.20 -6.28 -15.44
CA GLN A 109 -23.29 -6.88 -14.68
C GLN A 109 -23.63 -8.30 -15.16
N LYS A 110 -23.17 -8.71 -16.34
CA LYS A 110 -23.45 -10.02 -16.93
C LYS A 110 -22.44 -11.06 -16.46
N ASN A 111 -21.16 -10.69 -16.46
CA ASN A 111 -20.08 -11.58 -16.02
C ASN A 111 -19.73 -11.41 -14.53
N ASN A 112 -20.35 -10.45 -13.85
CA ASN A 112 -20.13 -10.13 -12.44
C ASN A 112 -18.65 -9.84 -12.14
N ASN A 113 -18.05 -9.00 -13.00
CA ASN A 113 -16.68 -8.54 -12.87
C ASN A 113 -16.58 -7.06 -13.27
N TYR A 114 -15.39 -6.48 -13.15
CA TYR A 114 -15.16 -5.06 -13.28
C TYR A 114 -14.05 -4.78 -14.29
N LEU A 115 -14.35 -3.97 -15.29
CA LEU A 115 -13.33 -3.28 -16.07
C LEU A 115 -12.63 -2.29 -15.15
N THR A 116 -11.33 -2.49 -14.96
CA THR A 116 -10.45 -1.68 -14.13
C THR A 116 -9.60 -0.80 -15.03
N VAL A 117 -9.61 0.50 -14.80
CA VAL A 117 -8.83 1.49 -15.56
C VAL A 117 -7.91 2.24 -14.60
N GLN A 118 -6.61 2.27 -14.92
CA GLN A 118 -5.59 2.91 -14.09
C GLN A 118 -4.42 3.43 -14.93
N ASP A 119 -3.54 4.22 -14.33
CA ASP A 119 -2.24 4.55 -14.92
C ASP A 119 -1.37 3.28 -15.01
N GLY A 120 -0.96 2.88 -16.21
CA GLY A 120 -0.30 1.60 -16.46
C GLY A 120 1.11 1.47 -15.90
N ASP A 121 1.77 2.59 -15.61
CA ASP A 121 3.04 2.65 -14.90
C ASP A 121 2.86 2.83 -13.37
N GLY A 122 1.62 2.87 -12.88
CA GLY A 122 1.33 3.17 -11.48
C GLY A 122 1.63 4.62 -11.09
N THR A 123 1.59 5.57 -12.05
CA THR A 123 1.78 7.00 -11.83
C THR A 123 1.02 7.50 -10.60
N VAL A 124 1.75 8.19 -9.73
CA VAL A 124 1.15 8.90 -8.59
C VAL A 124 0.66 10.26 -9.05
N ARG A 125 -0.64 10.49 -8.91
CA ARG A 125 -1.29 11.77 -9.24
C ARG A 125 -1.20 12.69 -8.05
N LYS A 126 -0.62 13.88 -8.27
CA LYS A 126 -0.56 14.94 -7.26
C LYS A 126 -1.80 15.82 -7.39
N PHE A 127 -2.64 15.82 -6.38
CA PHE A 127 -3.72 16.77 -6.21
C PHE A 127 -3.19 18.00 -5.47
N HIS A 128 -3.54 19.19 -5.95
CA HIS A 128 -3.22 20.48 -5.33
C HIS A 128 -4.24 21.54 -5.78
N GLU A 129 -4.15 22.76 -5.26
CA GLU A 129 -5.11 23.85 -5.52
C GLU A 129 -5.44 24.08 -7.00
N MET A 130 -4.42 24.06 -7.86
CA MET A 130 -4.57 24.29 -9.30
C MET A 130 -4.96 23.02 -10.08
N LYS A 131 -4.93 21.85 -9.43
CA LYS A 131 -5.22 20.55 -10.05
C LYS A 131 -5.84 19.60 -9.03
N SER A 132 -7.13 19.82 -8.75
CA SER A 132 -7.92 19.02 -7.79
C SER A 132 -8.69 17.86 -8.43
N GLU A 133 -8.57 17.67 -9.74
CA GLU A 133 -9.29 16.64 -10.51
C GLU A 133 -8.35 15.84 -11.43
N TRP A 134 -8.41 14.51 -11.31
CA TRP A 134 -7.69 13.56 -12.16
C TRP A 134 -8.61 12.42 -12.59
N GLY A 135 -8.48 11.91 -13.81
CA GLY A 135 -9.37 10.89 -14.33
C GLY A 135 -8.98 10.42 -15.72
N PHE A 136 -9.91 9.73 -16.36
CA PHE A 136 -9.73 9.21 -17.71
C PHE A 136 -10.77 9.83 -18.65
N GLU A 137 -10.31 10.56 -19.66
CA GLU A 137 -11.21 11.15 -20.66
C GLU A 137 -11.95 10.07 -21.46
N GLN A 138 -11.29 8.93 -21.70
CA GLN A 138 -11.79 7.79 -22.48
C GLN A 138 -11.85 6.52 -21.62
N LEU A 139 -12.65 6.56 -20.55
CA LEU A 139 -12.79 5.42 -19.62
C LEU A 139 -13.31 4.17 -20.36
N ILE A 140 -14.47 4.33 -21.01
CA ILE A 140 -15.13 3.31 -21.83
C ILE A 140 -15.80 4.00 -23.03
N SER A 141 -15.76 3.39 -24.21
CA SER A 141 -16.44 3.96 -25.37
C SER A 141 -17.96 3.84 -25.21
N LEU A 142 -18.72 4.77 -25.79
CA LEU A 142 -20.18 4.65 -25.77
C LEU A 142 -20.63 3.39 -26.54
N GLU A 143 -19.91 3.02 -27.60
CA GLU A 143 -20.16 1.77 -28.34
C GLU A 143 -20.04 0.55 -27.43
N GLU A 144 -18.96 0.43 -26.65
CA GLU A 144 -18.74 -0.68 -25.73
C GLU A 144 -19.77 -0.68 -24.58
N LEU A 145 -20.10 0.50 -24.04
CA LEU A 145 -21.11 0.65 -22.98
C LEU A 145 -22.50 0.20 -23.44
N PHE A 146 -22.93 0.59 -24.65
CA PHE A 146 -24.26 0.28 -25.19
C PHE A 146 -24.35 -1.10 -25.84
N ASP A 147 -23.23 -1.77 -26.11
CA ASP A 147 -23.24 -3.12 -26.62
C ASP A 147 -23.70 -4.11 -25.54
N SER A 148 -24.93 -4.60 -25.70
CA SER A 148 -25.57 -5.60 -24.85
C SER A 148 -24.76 -6.90 -24.65
N SER A 149 -23.76 -7.17 -25.49
CA SER A 149 -22.88 -8.33 -25.35
C SER A 149 -21.91 -8.21 -24.16
N HIS A 150 -21.51 -6.99 -23.79
CA HIS A 150 -20.49 -6.66 -22.79
C HIS A 150 -21.03 -6.39 -21.37
N GLY A 151 -22.35 -6.33 -21.16
CA GLY A 151 -22.95 -6.31 -19.82
C GLY A 151 -22.78 -5.02 -18.99
N TYR A 152 -22.15 -3.97 -19.52
CA TYR A 152 -21.94 -2.72 -18.79
C TYR A 152 -23.22 -1.88 -18.59
N LEU A 153 -24.17 -1.96 -19.53
CA LEU A 153 -25.50 -1.35 -19.43
C LEU A 153 -26.58 -2.45 -19.46
N ILE A 154 -27.21 -2.70 -18.32
CA ILE A 154 -28.30 -3.67 -18.17
C ILE A 154 -29.52 -2.94 -17.60
N GLU A 155 -30.70 -3.13 -18.21
CA GLU A 155 -31.93 -2.45 -17.80
C GLU A 155 -31.75 -0.92 -17.68
N ASP A 156 -31.10 -0.32 -18.69
CA ASP A 156 -30.73 1.10 -18.73
C ASP A 156 -29.99 1.59 -17.47
N SER A 157 -29.25 0.67 -16.82
CA SER A 157 -28.50 0.94 -15.61
C SER A 157 -27.04 0.54 -15.76
N CYS A 158 -26.12 1.36 -15.25
CA CYS A 158 -24.69 1.11 -15.23
C CYS A 158 -24.10 1.43 -13.85
N VAL A 159 -22.94 0.87 -13.53
CA VAL A 159 -22.28 1.06 -12.23
C VAL A 159 -20.82 1.43 -12.44
N PHE A 160 -20.39 2.48 -11.76
CA PHE A 160 -19.01 2.96 -11.74
C PHE A 160 -18.45 2.88 -10.32
N GLY A 161 -17.13 2.86 -10.18
CA GLY A 161 -16.52 2.89 -8.86
C GLY A 161 -15.08 3.37 -8.84
N ALA A 162 -14.53 3.47 -7.62
CA ALA A 162 -13.20 3.97 -7.38
C ALA A 162 -12.49 3.23 -6.24
N GLU A 163 -11.17 3.08 -6.40
CA GLU A 163 -10.23 2.63 -5.38
C GLU A 163 -9.13 3.68 -5.28
N ILE A 164 -8.86 4.18 -4.08
CA ILE A 164 -8.03 5.35 -3.80
C ILE A 164 -7.00 4.98 -2.74
N PHE A 165 -5.73 5.10 -3.08
CA PHE A 165 -4.61 4.96 -2.17
C PHE A 165 -3.92 6.30 -1.97
N VAL A 166 -4.13 6.91 -0.80
CA VAL A 166 -3.48 8.17 -0.41
C VAL A 166 -2.10 7.88 0.15
N ILE A 167 -1.08 8.45 -0.47
CA ILE A 167 0.33 8.28 -0.09
C ILE A 167 0.70 9.37 0.93
N GLY A 168 0.78 8.97 2.20
CA GLY A 168 1.14 9.83 3.32
C GLY A 168 2.66 10.00 3.55
N HIS A 169 3.03 10.94 4.42
CA HIS A 169 4.43 11.32 4.70
C HIS A 169 5.08 10.59 5.91
N SER A 170 4.39 9.62 6.52
CA SER A 170 4.82 8.97 7.76
C SER A 170 5.32 7.53 7.54
N VAL A 171 6.38 7.37 6.76
CA VAL A 171 6.95 6.05 6.47
C VAL A 171 7.62 5.46 7.72
N LYS A 172 7.28 4.22 8.08
CA LYS A 172 8.01 3.48 9.10
C LYS A 172 9.26 2.87 8.48
N TRP A 173 10.39 3.02 9.15
CA TRP A 173 11.70 2.59 8.68
C TRP A 173 12.26 1.49 9.58
N GLU A 174 13.20 0.68 9.11
CA GLU A 174 14.16 0.01 9.98
C GLU A 174 15.52 -0.02 9.31
N SER A 175 16.59 -0.10 10.09
CA SER A 175 17.92 -0.37 9.57
C SER A 175 18.47 -1.64 10.18
N LEU A 176 19.26 -2.38 9.43
CA LEU A 176 19.94 -3.60 9.82
C LEU A 176 21.42 -3.41 9.52
N SER A 177 22.28 -3.54 10.52
CA SER A 177 23.72 -3.71 10.32
C SER A 177 24.17 -5.07 10.85
N LEU A 178 25.31 -5.55 10.34
CA LEU A 178 25.99 -6.71 10.88
C LEU A 178 27.41 -6.29 11.25
N VAL A 179 27.88 -6.76 12.41
CA VAL A 179 29.24 -6.53 12.88
C VAL A 179 29.97 -7.86 12.85
N LYS A 180 31.03 -7.94 12.05
CA LYS A 180 31.96 -9.06 12.03
C LYS A 180 33.03 -8.87 13.10
N ASP A 181 33.43 -9.97 13.74
CA ASP A 181 34.47 -10.03 14.77
C ASP A 181 34.29 -8.94 15.86
N PRO A 182 33.12 -8.90 16.54
CA PRO A 182 32.86 -7.88 17.54
C PRO A 182 33.90 -7.90 18.67
N PRO A 183 34.26 -6.74 19.24
CA PRO A 183 35.30 -6.66 20.27
C PRO A 183 34.87 -7.42 21.53
N HIS A 184 35.83 -8.10 22.17
CA HIS A 184 35.63 -8.87 23.40
C HIS A 184 34.52 -9.92 23.33
N ALA A 185 34.28 -10.49 22.14
CA ALA A 185 33.15 -11.38 21.90
C ALA A 185 33.42 -12.87 22.15
N SER A 186 34.26 -13.18 23.14
CA SER A 186 34.50 -14.55 23.59
C SER A 186 34.24 -14.73 25.08
N ILE A 187 33.63 -15.86 25.42
CA ILE A 187 33.41 -16.33 26.78
C ILE A 187 34.28 -17.56 26.94
N THR A 188 35.26 -17.53 27.82
CA THR A 188 36.00 -18.73 28.24
C THR A 188 35.54 -19.11 29.64
N TRP A 189 35.13 -20.35 29.82
CA TRP A 189 34.59 -20.86 31.06
C TRP A 189 35.30 -22.15 31.47
N LYS A 190 35.96 -22.10 32.64
CA LYS A 190 36.50 -23.28 33.31
C LYS A 190 35.43 -23.86 34.22
N LEU A 191 34.99 -25.07 33.92
CA LEU A 191 34.01 -25.81 34.71
C LEU A 191 34.75 -26.88 35.51
N GLU A 192 35.01 -26.56 36.78
CA GLU A 192 35.77 -27.39 37.72
C GLU A 192 34.85 -28.40 38.43
N LYS A 193 35.48 -29.44 38.98
CA LYS A 193 34.81 -30.53 39.72
C LYS A 193 33.72 -31.22 38.88
N PHE A 194 34.00 -31.43 37.60
CA PHE A 194 33.05 -31.89 36.59
C PHE A 194 32.35 -33.19 36.99
N SER A 195 33.09 -34.13 37.58
CA SER A 195 32.58 -35.42 38.07
C SER A 195 31.55 -35.31 39.19
N THR A 196 31.52 -34.18 39.91
CA THR A 196 30.63 -33.94 41.06
C THR A 196 29.38 -33.12 40.72
N LEU A 197 29.24 -32.70 39.45
CA LEU A 197 28.12 -31.89 39.00
C LEU A 197 26.80 -32.70 39.04
N ASP A 198 25.83 -32.23 39.83
CA ASP A 198 24.56 -32.91 40.09
C ASP A 198 23.33 -32.27 39.42
N LYS A 199 23.40 -30.96 39.09
CA LYS A 199 22.33 -30.25 38.39
C LYS A 199 22.20 -30.67 36.92
N THR A 200 21.00 -30.48 36.39
CA THR A 200 20.69 -30.73 34.97
C THR A 200 21.52 -29.87 34.03
N PHE A 201 21.74 -28.60 34.39
CA PHE A 201 22.58 -27.68 33.62
C PHE A 201 23.29 -26.66 34.51
N TYR A 202 24.33 -26.06 33.93
CA TYR A 202 25.14 -25.01 34.52
C TYR A 202 25.34 -23.89 33.50
N THR A 203 25.59 -22.67 33.99
CA THR A 203 25.76 -21.49 33.15
C THR A 203 27.02 -20.72 33.52
N SER A 204 27.70 -20.17 32.53
CA SER A 204 28.82 -19.25 32.75
C SER A 204 28.35 -17.87 33.23
N ASN A 205 29.32 -17.03 33.59
CA ASN A 205 29.08 -15.58 33.65
C ASN A 205 28.66 -15.05 32.27
N SER A 206 27.92 -13.95 32.27
CA SER A 206 27.47 -13.30 31.03
C SER A 206 28.48 -12.25 30.56
N ILE A 207 28.60 -12.07 29.26
CA ILE A 207 29.28 -10.93 28.63
C ILE A 207 28.28 -10.13 27.81
N THR A 208 28.54 -8.83 27.63
CA THR A 208 27.72 -7.98 26.77
C THR A 208 28.43 -7.77 25.43
N VAL A 209 27.80 -8.17 24.33
CA VAL A 209 28.30 -7.97 22.96
C VAL A 209 27.15 -7.44 22.11
N GLY A 210 27.34 -6.30 21.44
CA GLY A 210 26.29 -5.65 20.64
C GLY A 210 25.03 -5.32 21.46
N GLU A 211 25.22 -4.84 22.70
CA GLU A 211 24.13 -4.53 23.65
C GLU A 211 23.27 -5.75 24.04
N ARG A 212 23.82 -6.96 23.92
CA ARG A 212 23.16 -8.23 24.24
C ARG A 212 23.97 -9.03 25.22
N ASP A 213 23.30 -9.63 26.20
CA ASP A 213 23.95 -10.38 27.28
C ASP A 213 23.94 -11.87 26.96
N TRP A 214 25.13 -12.42 26.74
CA TRP A 214 25.36 -13.78 26.29
C TRP A 214 26.04 -14.61 27.37
N ARG A 215 25.64 -15.86 27.52
CA ARG A 215 26.34 -16.84 28.37
C ARG A 215 26.36 -18.23 27.77
N ILE A 216 27.30 -19.06 28.21
CA ILE A 216 27.35 -20.48 27.87
C ILE A 216 26.43 -21.24 28.82
N LYS A 217 25.65 -22.18 28.29
CA LYS A 217 24.81 -23.12 29.04
C LYS A 217 25.21 -24.54 28.68
N VAL A 218 25.54 -25.35 29.69
CA VAL A 218 26.06 -26.71 29.53
C VAL A 218 25.18 -27.69 30.28
N PHE A 219 24.85 -28.81 29.64
CA PHE A 219 24.25 -29.97 30.29
C PHE A 219 25.33 -31.07 30.33
N PRO A 220 26.00 -31.26 31.49
CA PRO A 220 27.15 -32.17 31.61
C PRO A 220 26.86 -33.59 31.15
N ASN A 221 25.64 -34.07 31.38
CA ASN A 221 25.17 -35.40 31.02
C ASN A 221 24.17 -35.41 29.85
N GLY A 222 24.17 -34.36 29.03
CA GLY A 222 23.30 -34.22 27.85
C GLY A 222 21.84 -33.86 28.16
N GLU A 223 21.13 -33.38 27.15
CA GLU A 223 19.69 -33.09 27.18
C GLU A 223 18.89 -33.96 26.20
N ALA A 224 17.56 -34.07 26.44
CA ALA A 224 16.64 -34.82 25.57
C ALA A 224 17.18 -36.20 25.18
N ASP A 225 17.27 -36.49 23.87
CA ASP A 225 17.70 -37.78 23.33
C ASP A 225 19.21 -38.07 23.49
N GLU A 226 20.00 -37.04 23.85
CA GLU A 226 21.45 -37.11 24.08
C GLU A 226 21.82 -37.31 25.55
N LYS A 227 20.82 -37.41 26.44
CA LYS A 227 21.03 -37.67 27.86
C LYS A 227 21.80 -38.98 28.08
N GLY A 228 22.88 -38.92 28.85
CA GLY A 228 23.78 -40.05 29.11
C GLY A 228 24.74 -40.40 27.97
N LYS A 229 24.71 -39.68 26.85
CA LYS A 229 25.48 -40.01 25.64
C LYS A 229 26.50 -38.94 25.29
N SER A 230 26.11 -37.67 25.36
CA SER A 230 26.93 -36.55 24.90
C SER A 230 26.86 -35.36 25.84
N LEU A 231 27.93 -34.58 25.90
CA LEU A 231 27.91 -33.24 26.49
C LEU A 231 27.09 -32.32 25.57
N THR A 232 26.14 -31.59 26.14
CA THR A 232 25.40 -30.54 25.41
C THR A 232 25.95 -29.17 25.76
N VAL A 233 26.20 -28.34 24.74
CA VAL A 233 26.70 -26.97 24.91
C VAL A 233 25.88 -26.01 24.06
N HIS A 234 25.37 -24.95 24.68
CA HIS A 234 24.57 -23.91 24.05
C HIS A 234 25.10 -22.51 24.39
N LEU A 235 24.86 -21.56 23.49
CA LEU A 235 24.90 -20.13 23.73
C LEU A 235 23.48 -19.67 24.09
N GLU A 236 23.33 -18.89 25.16
CA GLU A 236 22.05 -18.39 25.66
C GLU A 236 22.05 -16.86 25.70
N LEU A 237 21.00 -16.26 25.12
CA LEU A 237 20.68 -14.83 25.21
C LEU A 237 19.82 -14.58 26.46
N THR A 238 20.29 -13.73 27.37
CA THR A 238 19.68 -13.60 28.71
C THR A 238 18.82 -12.36 28.92
N ASN A 239 19.09 -11.27 28.18
CA ASN A 239 18.42 -9.98 28.38
C ASN A 239 17.33 -9.67 27.33
N CYS A 240 16.75 -10.69 26.69
CA CYS A 240 15.79 -10.51 25.59
C CYS A 240 14.50 -9.76 25.98
N GLU A 241 14.14 -9.76 27.27
CA GLU A 241 12.94 -9.09 27.80
C GLU A 241 13.06 -7.56 27.82
N ARG A 242 14.26 -7.01 27.63
CA ARG A 242 14.50 -5.56 27.53
C ARG A 242 14.17 -4.97 26.16
N PHE A 243 13.72 -5.79 25.20
CA PHE A 243 13.54 -5.38 23.81
C PHE A 243 12.09 -5.59 23.34
N PRO A 244 11.65 -4.89 22.27
CA PRO A 244 10.30 -5.03 21.74
C PRO A 244 9.93 -6.49 21.45
N PRO A 245 8.71 -6.93 21.79
CA PRO A 245 8.25 -8.28 21.49
C PRO A 245 8.32 -8.57 19.98
N ASN A 246 8.66 -9.80 19.62
CA ASN A 246 8.82 -10.31 18.25
C ASN A 246 10.05 -9.84 17.46
N ARG A 247 11.02 -9.12 18.06
CA ARG A 247 12.30 -8.83 17.40
C ARG A 247 13.19 -10.08 17.39
N THR A 248 13.70 -10.43 16.21
CA THR A 248 14.70 -11.49 16.02
C THR A 248 16.10 -10.91 16.02
N LEU A 249 17.08 -11.70 16.45
CA LEU A 249 18.49 -11.32 16.56
C LEU A 249 19.34 -12.41 15.91
N TYR A 250 20.20 -12.01 14.98
CA TYR A 250 21.16 -12.91 14.38
C TYR A 250 22.50 -12.92 15.14
N ALA A 251 23.04 -14.11 15.39
CA ALA A 251 24.44 -14.30 15.74
C ALA A 251 25.03 -15.55 15.07
N LYS A 252 26.21 -15.40 14.46
CA LYS A 252 27.10 -16.49 14.04
C LYS A 252 28.13 -16.71 15.13
N PHE A 253 28.30 -17.92 15.61
CA PHE A 253 29.20 -18.19 16.73
C PHE A 253 29.86 -19.57 16.66
N LYS A 254 31.00 -19.71 17.32
CA LYS A 254 31.68 -20.99 17.57
C LYS A 254 31.46 -21.41 19.02
N LEU A 255 31.26 -22.71 19.22
CA LEU A 255 31.39 -23.36 20.52
C LEU A 255 32.58 -24.29 20.47
N ARG A 256 33.44 -24.24 21.50
CA ARG A 256 34.71 -24.96 21.55
C ARG A 256 34.93 -25.61 22.90
N ILE A 257 35.64 -26.73 22.91
CA ILE A 257 36.22 -27.32 24.11
C ILE A 257 37.72 -27.52 23.90
N LEU A 258 38.51 -27.13 24.90
CA LEU A 258 39.97 -27.22 24.84
C LEU A 258 40.43 -28.64 25.18
N ASP A 259 41.17 -29.26 24.27
CA ASP A 259 42.09 -30.35 24.57
C ASP A 259 43.30 -29.73 25.29
N GLN A 260 43.36 -30.00 26.59
CA GLN A 260 44.31 -29.40 27.53
C GLN A 260 45.70 -30.07 27.47
N LEU A 261 45.84 -31.19 26.75
CA LEU A 261 47.12 -31.89 26.55
C LEU A 261 47.83 -31.38 25.31
N HIS A 262 47.10 -31.24 24.20
CA HIS A 262 47.66 -30.84 22.91
C HIS A 262 47.46 -29.37 22.59
N ASN A 263 46.75 -28.62 23.44
CA ASN A 263 46.40 -27.22 23.26
C ASN A 263 45.68 -26.97 21.92
N LYS A 264 44.71 -27.85 21.61
CA LYS A 264 43.86 -27.80 20.41
C LYS A 264 42.40 -27.67 20.82
N TYR A 265 41.58 -27.12 19.93
CA TYR A 265 40.14 -27.03 20.16
C TYR A 265 39.39 -28.06 19.32
N TYR A 266 38.45 -28.75 19.95
CA TYR A 266 37.31 -29.30 19.24
C TYR A 266 36.25 -28.20 19.12
N GLU A 267 35.82 -27.88 17.90
CA GLU A 267 34.92 -26.75 17.65
C GLU A 267 33.77 -27.07 16.69
N LYS A 268 32.62 -26.42 16.93
CA LYS A 268 31.49 -26.38 16.00
C LYS A 268 31.04 -24.94 15.77
N THR A 269 30.70 -24.61 14.52
CA THR A 269 30.25 -23.27 14.12
C THR A 269 28.76 -23.27 13.81
N ALA A 270 28.00 -22.46 14.51
CA ALA A 270 26.58 -22.24 14.26
C ALA A 270 26.40 -20.99 13.39
N SER A 271 25.87 -21.16 12.18
CA SER A 271 25.64 -20.08 11.20
C SER A 271 24.18 -19.58 11.13
N ASN A 272 23.24 -20.26 11.80
CA ASN A 272 21.79 -19.98 11.72
C ASN A 272 21.20 -19.56 13.09
N GLY A 273 22.00 -18.93 13.96
CA GLY A 273 21.57 -18.56 15.31
C GLY A 273 20.59 -17.38 15.31
N TRP A 274 19.29 -17.69 15.23
CA TRP A 274 18.21 -16.71 15.31
C TRP A 274 17.57 -16.68 16.70
N PHE A 275 18.02 -15.74 17.51
CA PHE A 275 17.53 -15.56 18.88
C PHE A 275 16.29 -14.67 18.90
N ASN A 276 15.33 -14.99 19.77
CA ASN A 276 14.20 -14.13 20.08
C ASN A 276 13.67 -14.46 21.49
N SER A 277 12.63 -13.75 21.95
CA SER A 277 12.07 -13.95 23.30
C SER A 277 11.58 -15.38 23.58
N SER A 278 11.21 -16.14 22.54
CA SER A 278 10.74 -17.53 22.62
C SER A 278 11.84 -18.56 22.32
N SER A 279 12.88 -18.16 21.56
CA SER A 279 14.02 -19.01 21.18
C SER A 279 15.32 -18.34 21.62
N ARG A 280 15.66 -18.49 22.91
CA ARG A 280 16.80 -17.79 23.54
C ARG A 280 18.11 -18.59 23.52
N ILE A 281 18.07 -19.85 23.08
CA ILE A 281 19.15 -20.82 23.27
C ILE A 281 19.46 -21.48 21.92
N TRP A 282 20.73 -21.48 21.52
CA TRP A 282 21.21 -22.16 20.31
C TRP A 282 22.53 -22.88 20.57
N GLY A 283 22.72 -24.05 19.97
CA GLY A 283 24.00 -24.77 19.95
C GLY A 283 23.80 -26.24 19.61
N TYR A 284 24.46 -27.15 20.34
CA TYR A 284 24.51 -28.56 19.98
C TYR A 284 24.18 -29.48 21.16
N GLY A 285 23.06 -30.20 21.07
CA GLY A 285 22.70 -31.32 21.94
C GLY A 285 23.81 -32.39 21.97
N LYS A 286 24.26 -32.79 20.79
CA LYS A 286 25.41 -33.68 20.58
C LYS A 286 26.66 -32.85 20.30
N PHE A 287 27.22 -32.17 21.30
CA PHE A 287 28.45 -31.40 21.10
C PHE A 287 29.65 -32.34 20.96
N ILE A 288 29.97 -33.10 22.02
CA ILE A 288 30.99 -34.15 22.06
C ILE A 288 30.46 -35.36 22.84
N SER A 289 30.82 -36.59 22.45
CA SER A 289 30.36 -37.78 23.18
C SER A 289 30.99 -37.88 24.56
N LEU A 290 30.28 -38.42 25.55
CA LEU A 290 30.84 -38.58 26.90
C LEU A 290 31.99 -39.58 26.93
N SER A 291 32.00 -40.59 26.05
CA SER A 291 33.15 -41.50 25.90
C SER A 291 34.40 -40.76 25.42
N GLU A 292 34.26 -39.89 24.41
CA GLU A 292 35.38 -39.11 23.89
C GLU A 292 35.86 -38.04 24.86
N LEU A 293 34.94 -37.41 25.61
CA LEU A 293 35.22 -36.43 26.64
C LEU A 293 36.04 -37.02 27.81
N ASN A 294 35.71 -38.25 28.23
CA ASN A 294 36.34 -38.92 29.36
C ASN A 294 37.60 -39.72 28.99
N GLU A 295 37.90 -39.88 27.70
CA GLU A 295 39.10 -40.57 27.25
C GLU A 295 40.34 -39.73 27.57
N ALA A 296 41.23 -40.27 28.41
CA ALA A 296 42.34 -39.50 28.99
C ALA A 296 43.32 -39.00 27.93
N GLU A 297 43.51 -39.77 26.85
CA GLU A 297 44.40 -39.40 25.73
C GLU A 297 43.90 -38.18 24.94
N ASN A 298 42.59 -37.90 24.96
CA ASN A 298 42.00 -36.78 24.24
C ASN A 298 42.14 -35.43 24.96
N GLY A 299 42.48 -35.45 26.26
CA GLY A 299 42.84 -34.25 27.02
C GLY A 299 41.73 -33.23 27.31
N TYR A 300 40.47 -33.51 26.96
CA TYR A 300 39.36 -32.58 27.19
C TYR A 300 38.99 -32.42 28.68
N LEU A 301 38.93 -33.53 29.42
CA LEU A 301 38.77 -33.56 30.88
C LEU A 301 40.13 -33.78 31.54
N LYS A 302 40.63 -32.78 32.24
CA LYS A 302 41.91 -32.84 32.97
C LYS A 302 41.74 -32.23 34.34
N ASP A 303 42.28 -32.88 35.37
CA ASP A 303 42.18 -32.44 36.78
C ASP A 303 40.72 -32.13 37.18
N ASP A 304 39.82 -33.03 36.76
CA ASP A 304 38.36 -32.92 36.92
C ASP A 304 37.76 -31.58 36.42
N THR A 305 38.38 -30.99 35.41
CA THR A 305 38.02 -29.68 34.85
C THR A 305 37.92 -29.76 33.35
N ILE A 306 36.90 -29.12 32.79
CA ILE A 306 36.78 -28.87 31.35
C ILE A 306 36.83 -27.36 31.08
N ILE A 307 37.35 -26.97 29.92
CA ILE A 307 37.44 -25.58 29.50
C ILE A 307 36.65 -25.41 28.21
N ILE A 308 35.54 -24.68 28.30
CA ILE A 308 34.63 -24.42 27.19
C ILE A 308 34.74 -22.97 26.78
N GLU A 309 34.67 -22.71 25.49
CA GLU A 309 34.65 -21.36 24.96
C GLU A 309 33.49 -21.16 23.98
N ALA A 310 32.86 -19.99 24.05
CA ALA A 310 31.97 -19.49 23.02
C ALA A 310 32.56 -18.23 22.39
N GLN A 311 32.66 -18.17 21.07
CA GLN A 311 33.14 -17.00 20.34
C GLN A 311 32.07 -16.54 19.34
N ILE A 312 31.57 -15.31 19.49
CA ILE A 312 30.64 -14.71 18.54
C ILE A 312 31.47 -14.11 17.40
N LEU A 313 31.24 -14.61 16.18
CA LEU A 313 31.94 -14.20 14.96
C LEU A 313 31.22 -13.08 14.22
N THR A 314 29.88 -13.04 14.31
CA THR A 314 29.07 -12.02 13.65
C THR A 314 27.82 -11.80 14.47
N ILE A 315 27.42 -10.54 14.64
CA ILE A 315 26.21 -10.17 15.39
C ILE A 315 25.46 -9.04 14.70
N MET A 316 24.15 -9.01 14.89
CA MET A 316 23.26 -7.94 14.46
C MET A 316 22.98 -6.98 15.63
N PRO A 317 23.58 -5.77 15.69
CA PRO A 317 23.33 -4.81 16.77
C PRO A 317 21.94 -4.14 16.68
N LEU A 318 21.59 -3.33 17.69
CA LEU A 318 20.43 -2.43 17.63
C LEU A 318 20.66 -1.27 16.67
N SER A 319 19.58 -0.78 16.09
CA SER A 319 19.56 0.27 15.07
C SER A 319 18.41 1.24 15.34
N ASP A 320 18.69 2.54 15.16
CA ASP A 320 17.76 3.67 15.33
C ASP A 320 17.09 4.11 14.01
N LEU A 321 15.99 4.86 14.12
CA LEU A 321 15.13 5.36 13.04
C LEU A 321 15.54 6.78 12.59
N GLU A 322 15.79 7.03 11.30
CA GLU A 322 16.05 8.38 10.73
C GLU A 322 15.30 8.62 9.38
N THR A 323 15.11 9.89 8.96
CA THR A 323 14.27 10.34 7.82
C THR A 323 15.02 11.17 6.75
N ILE A 324 14.84 10.94 5.43
CA ILE A 324 15.47 11.72 4.32
C ILE A 324 14.54 11.98 3.09
N ARG A 325 14.87 13.02 2.28
CA ARG A 325 14.15 13.72 1.17
C ARG A 325 14.61 13.40 -0.29
N LYS A 326 13.79 13.91 -1.24
CA LYS A 326 13.42 13.60 -2.66
C LYS A 326 14.38 13.87 -3.89
N PRO A 327 14.04 13.37 -5.12
CA PRO A 327 14.94 12.88 -6.23
C PRO A 327 14.69 13.37 -7.69
N SER A 328 15.33 12.69 -8.70
CA SER A 328 14.83 12.57 -10.10
C SER A 328 15.46 11.43 -10.99
N SER A 329 14.61 10.64 -11.69
CA SER A 329 14.69 9.95 -13.03
C SER A 329 15.66 8.75 -13.29
N SER A 330 15.48 7.74 -14.19
CA SER A 330 14.36 7.10 -14.96
C SER A 330 14.83 5.76 -15.63
N ALA A 331 13.90 5.01 -16.28
CA ALA A 331 14.00 3.77 -17.15
C ALA A 331 13.85 2.39 -16.44
N HIS A 332 13.40 1.24 -17.01
CA HIS A 332 12.64 0.76 -18.20
C HIS A 332 12.10 -0.68 -17.87
N ASN A 333 11.21 -1.28 -18.68
CA ASN A 333 10.27 -2.37 -18.29
C ASN A 333 10.36 -3.70 -19.09
N GLU A 334 10.02 -4.85 -18.45
CA GLU A 334 9.84 -6.22 -19.02
C GLU A 334 8.48 -6.87 -18.63
N VAL A 335 8.08 -8.00 -19.23
CA VAL A 335 6.68 -8.52 -19.32
C VAL A 335 6.12 -9.22 -18.06
N GLY A 336 4.86 -8.91 -17.71
CA GLY A 336 4.03 -9.58 -16.68
C GLY A 336 4.16 -9.00 -15.27
N ILE A 337 5.30 -8.40 -14.98
CA ILE A 337 5.60 -7.63 -13.77
C ILE A 337 5.89 -6.21 -14.23
N SER A 338 5.21 -5.21 -13.67
CA SER A 338 5.51 -3.81 -13.97
C SER A 338 6.60 -3.32 -13.03
N ARG A 339 7.67 -2.80 -13.64
CA ARG A 339 8.84 -2.17 -13.02
C ARG A 339 8.91 -0.70 -13.43
N THR A 340 8.65 0.20 -12.49
CA THR A 340 8.60 1.64 -12.77
C THR A 340 9.44 2.40 -11.77
N VAL A 341 9.98 3.53 -12.18
CA VAL A 341 10.77 4.37 -11.28
C VAL A 341 9.88 5.48 -10.78
N ARG A 342 9.88 5.70 -9.47
CA ARG A 342 9.19 6.84 -8.87
C ARG A 342 10.06 7.51 -7.83
N ASP A 343 9.75 8.79 -7.60
CA ASP A 343 10.50 9.64 -6.71
C ASP A 343 9.99 9.64 -5.25
N LEU A 344 8.78 9.15 -5.05
CA LEU A 344 8.16 9.09 -3.74
C LEU A 344 8.58 7.80 -3.02
N PRO A 345 8.92 7.88 -1.72
CA PRO A 345 9.14 6.68 -0.92
C PRO A 345 7.86 5.86 -0.74
N PRO A 346 7.96 4.55 -0.44
CA PRO A 346 6.83 3.73 -0.04
C PRO A 346 6.12 4.28 1.18
N ALA A 347 4.79 4.32 1.12
CA ALA A 347 3.94 4.86 2.17
C ALA A 347 4.04 4.07 3.49
N ASP A 348 4.13 2.74 3.43
CA ASP A 348 3.92 1.90 4.61
C ASP A 348 5.21 1.53 5.34
N TYR A 349 6.20 1.00 4.60
CA TYR A 349 7.39 0.47 5.23
C TYR A 349 8.63 0.47 4.33
N LEU A 350 9.77 0.73 4.94
CA LEU A 350 11.10 0.64 4.35
C LEU A 350 12.05 -0.08 5.31
N PHE A 351 13.01 -0.82 4.79
CA PHE A 351 14.12 -1.35 5.56
C PHE A 351 15.45 -1.24 4.82
N LYS A 352 16.50 -0.83 5.53
CA LYS A 352 17.88 -0.75 5.03
C LYS A 352 18.74 -1.85 5.59
N ILE A 353 19.56 -2.42 4.73
CA ILE A 353 20.69 -3.27 5.10
C ILE A 353 21.93 -2.42 4.93
N GLN A 354 22.75 -2.29 5.97
CA GLN A 354 23.99 -1.50 5.99
C GLN A 354 25.25 -2.34 5.74
N SER A 355 25.09 -3.68 5.68
CA SER A 355 26.20 -4.62 5.55
C SER A 355 25.81 -5.80 4.67
N TYR A 356 25.43 -5.52 3.42
CA TYR A 356 24.83 -6.50 2.51
C TYR A 356 25.80 -7.61 2.16
N SER A 357 27.07 -7.29 1.87
CA SER A 357 28.10 -8.28 1.57
C SER A 357 28.31 -9.22 2.76
N LEU A 358 28.32 -8.67 3.98
CA LEU A 358 28.44 -9.48 5.19
C LEU A 358 27.21 -10.36 5.42
N LEU A 359 25.99 -9.87 5.11
CA LEU A 359 24.77 -10.66 5.14
C LEU A 359 24.87 -11.86 4.18
N MET A 360 25.42 -11.67 2.98
CA MET A 360 25.64 -12.76 2.01
C MET A 360 26.66 -13.79 2.52
N ASP A 361 27.75 -13.34 3.14
CA ASP A 361 28.81 -14.18 3.69
C ASP A 361 28.38 -15.04 4.89
N THR A 362 27.28 -14.67 5.56
CA THR A 362 26.74 -15.49 6.66
C THR A 362 26.28 -16.88 6.20
N GLY A 363 25.86 -17.00 4.94
CA GLY A 363 25.18 -18.18 4.41
C GLY A 363 23.69 -18.25 4.79
N LEU A 364 23.12 -17.15 5.28
CA LEU A 364 21.71 -17.03 5.65
C LEU A 364 20.79 -17.24 4.43
N GLU A 365 19.78 -18.11 4.58
CA GLU A 365 18.78 -18.34 3.53
C GLU A 365 17.85 -17.13 3.35
N LYS A 366 17.28 -16.64 4.46
CA LYS A 366 16.34 -15.51 4.49
C LYS A 366 16.48 -14.65 5.73
N TYR A 367 16.09 -13.38 5.60
CA TYR A 367 15.89 -12.41 6.67
C TYR A 367 14.40 -12.06 6.76
N GLU A 368 13.87 -11.91 7.98
CA GLU A 368 12.51 -11.41 8.22
C GLU A 368 12.59 -10.05 8.91
N SER A 369 11.86 -9.06 8.38
CA SER A 369 11.77 -7.73 8.98
C SER A 369 11.07 -7.75 10.34
N ASN A 370 11.14 -6.63 11.06
CA ASN A 370 10.20 -6.37 12.13
C ASN A 370 8.75 -6.33 11.61
N VAL A 371 7.80 -6.51 12.54
CA VAL A 371 6.38 -6.40 12.24
C VAL A 371 6.00 -4.93 12.08
N PHE A 372 5.36 -4.58 10.97
CA PHE A 372 4.79 -3.25 10.73
C PHE A 372 3.27 -3.32 10.56
N LEU A 373 2.57 -2.22 10.85
CA LEU A 373 1.12 -2.10 10.71
C LEU A 373 0.81 -1.29 9.45
N ALA A 374 0.05 -1.89 8.52
CA ALA A 374 -0.41 -1.26 7.29
C ALA A 374 -1.83 -1.73 6.95
N ALA A 375 -2.69 -0.81 6.51
CA ALA A 375 -4.10 -1.07 6.14
C ALA A 375 -4.89 -1.90 7.17
N GLY A 376 -4.63 -1.70 8.47
CA GLY A 376 -5.33 -2.39 9.57
C GLY A 376 -4.77 -3.77 9.94
N TYR A 377 -3.78 -4.28 9.22
CA TYR A 377 -3.18 -5.59 9.44
C TYR A 377 -1.69 -5.47 9.77
N LYS A 378 -1.15 -6.51 10.41
CA LYS A 378 0.26 -6.61 10.74
C LYS A 378 0.98 -7.42 9.67
N TRP A 379 2.13 -6.93 9.23
CA TRP A 379 2.87 -7.49 8.11
C TRP A 379 4.36 -7.62 8.45
N LYS A 380 5.07 -8.46 7.70
CA LYS A 380 6.54 -8.49 7.62
C LYS A 380 6.99 -8.59 6.16
N LEU A 381 8.22 -8.21 5.91
CA LEU A 381 8.95 -8.53 4.69
C LEU A 381 9.89 -9.70 4.92
N ILE A 382 9.95 -10.61 3.94
CA ILE A 382 10.86 -11.74 3.90
C ILE A 382 11.82 -11.53 2.73
N LEU A 383 13.09 -11.31 3.04
CA LEU A 383 14.16 -11.11 2.07
C LEU A 383 14.98 -12.38 1.92
N TYR A 384 15.22 -12.79 0.68
CA TYR A 384 16.24 -13.77 0.34
C TYR A 384 17.36 -13.04 -0.41
N PRO A 385 18.47 -12.69 0.27
CA PRO A 385 19.51 -11.84 -0.31
C PRO A 385 20.28 -12.57 -1.43
N SER A 386 20.38 -13.90 -1.38
CA SER A 386 20.93 -14.72 -2.48
C SER A 386 19.85 -15.33 -3.38
N GLY A 387 18.60 -14.93 -3.20
CA GLY A 387 17.45 -15.45 -3.91
C GLY A 387 16.82 -16.70 -3.29
N ASN A 388 15.51 -16.81 -3.45
CA ASN A 388 14.74 -17.96 -2.98
C ASN A 388 14.95 -19.15 -3.92
N LYS A 389 15.88 -20.04 -3.53
CA LYS A 389 16.23 -21.25 -4.30
C LYS A 389 15.05 -22.22 -4.46
N LYS A 390 14.03 -22.14 -3.61
CA LYS A 390 12.81 -22.96 -3.69
C LYS A 390 11.80 -22.40 -4.71
N SER A 391 12.02 -21.19 -5.22
CA SER A 391 11.05 -20.49 -6.07
C SER A 391 11.73 -19.75 -7.23
N ASN A 392 12.61 -20.42 -7.98
CA ASN A 392 13.28 -19.85 -9.17
C ASN A 392 13.95 -18.47 -8.98
N GLY A 393 14.36 -18.12 -7.75
CA GLY A 393 15.00 -16.84 -7.44
C GLY A 393 16.52 -16.83 -7.66
N ASN A 394 17.09 -17.86 -8.28
CA ASN A 394 18.55 -17.97 -8.39
C ASN A 394 19.16 -16.78 -9.16
N GLY A 395 20.26 -16.23 -8.66
CA GLY A 395 20.91 -15.06 -9.26
C GLY A 395 20.19 -13.73 -9.03
N HIS A 396 19.11 -13.72 -8.24
CA HIS A 396 18.31 -12.54 -7.94
C HIS A 396 18.14 -12.36 -6.44
N VAL A 397 17.80 -11.15 -6.02
CA VAL A 397 17.19 -10.93 -4.71
C VAL A 397 15.70 -11.26 -4.82
N SER A 398 15.18 -12.01 -3.84
CA SER A 398 13.74 -12.24 -3.71
C SER A 398 13.20 -11.49 -2.50
N LEU A 399 12.01 -10.92 -2.64
CA LEU A 399 11.33 -10.21 -1.55
C LEU A 399 9.85 -10.56 -1.53
N TYR A 400 9.35 -10.87 -0.34
CA TYR A 400 7.96 -11.26 -0.11
C TYR A 400 7.34 -10.45 1.02
N LEU A 401 6.06 -10.15 0.88
CA LEU A 401 5.17 -9.65 1.93
C LEU A 401 4.48 -10.86 2.59
N THR A 402 4.46 -10.88 3.92
CA THR A 402 3.75 -11.90 4.71
C THR A 402 2.90 -11.25 5.79
N ILE A 403 1.73 -11.84 6.06
CA ILE A 403 0.89 -11.40 7.17
C ILE A 403 1.41 -11.97 8.49
N ALA A 404 1.43 -11.13 9.53
CA ALA A 404 1.86 -11.49 10.88
C ALA A 404 0.67 -11.64 11.83
N ASP A 405 0.90 -12.24 13.00
CA ASP A 405 -0.11 -12.50 14.04
C ASP A 405 -1.34 -13.27 13.49
N THR A 406 -1.12 -14.24 12.59
CA THR A 406 -2.21 -15.00 11.94
C THR A 406 -3.07 -15.78 12.94
N GLU A 407 -2.50 -16.12 14.10
CA GLU A 407 -3.22 -16.75 15.21
C GLU A 407 -4.31 -15.87 15.84
N LYS A 408 -4.29 -14.56 15.56
CA LYS A 408 -5.31 -13.61 16.03
C LYS A 408 -6.40 -13.34 15.00
N LEU A 409 -6.25 -13.87 13.79
CA LEU A 409 -7.24 -13.72 12.73
C LEU A 409 -8.37 -14.75 12.93
N PRO A 410 -9.61 -14.43 12.53
CA PRO A 410 -10.72 -15.38 12.58
C PRO A 410 -10.42 -16.64 11.77
N HIS A 411 -10.94 -17.80 12.21
CA HIS A 411 -10.82 -19.04 11.42
C HIS A 411 -11.43 -18.86 10.02
N GLY A 412 -10.71 -19.31 8.99
CA GLY A 412 -11.10 -19.17 7.59
C GLY A 412 -10.93 -17.75 7.02
N TRP A 413 -10.04 -16.94 7.62
CA TRP A 413 -9.80 -15.57 7.14
C TRP A 413 -9.27 -15.55 5.69
N GLU A 414 -9.72 -14.54 4.96
CA GLU A 414 -9.25 -14.22 3.63
C GLU A 414 -9.06 -12.71 3.52
N ILE A 415 -7.88 -12.27 3.08
CA ILE A 415 -7.56 -10.86 2.91
C ILE A 415 -7.03 -10.67 1.49
N ASN A 416 -7.75 -9.87 0.71
CA ASN A 416 -7.38 -9.53 -0.65
C ASN A 416 -6.52 -8.27 -0.64
N VAL A 417 -5.33 -8.33 -1.25
CA VAL A 417 -4.30 -7.29 -1.12
C VAL A 417 -3.73 -6.93 -2.47
N ASN A 418 -3.65 -5.64 -2.77
CA ASN A 418 -2.73 -5.12 -3.78
C ASN A 418 -1.51 -4.55 -3.06
N PHE A 419 -0.30 -4.93 -3.49
CA PHE A 419 0.92 -4.40 -2.89
C PHE A 419 1.96 -4.06 -3.95
N LYS A 420 2.87 -3.16 -3.60
CA LYS A 420 4.03 -2.78 -4.41
C LYS A 420 5.28 -2.99 -3.58
N LEU A 421 6.33 -3.55 -4.17
CA LEU A 421 7.64 -3.70 -3.54
C LEU A 421 8.63 -2.71 -4.16
N PHE A 422 9.57 -2.24 -3.36
CA PHE A 422 10.49 -1.18 -3.78
C PHE A 422 11.95 -1.55 -3.54
N VAL A 423 12.84 -1.07 -4.40
CA VAL A 423 14.29 -1.04 -4.22
C VAL A 423 14.74 0.41 -4.39
N PHE A 424 15.45 0.96 -3.42
CA PHE A 424 15.97 2.33 -3.48
C PHE A 424 17.26 2.38 -4.26
N ASP A 425 17.34 3.29 -5.21
CA ASP A 425 18.55 3.70 -5.89
C ASP A 425 19.10 4.93 -5.15
N GLU A 426 20.14 4.76 -4.33
CA GLU A 426 20.71 5.86 -3.53
C GLU A 426 21.38 6.92 -4.42
N LYS A 427 21.85 6.54 -5.62
CA LYS A 427 22.57 7.44 -6.54
C LYS A 427 21.63 8.42 -7.23
N ASN A 428 20.50 7.91 -7.71
CA ASN A 428 19.47 8.72 -8.36
C ASN A 428 18.38 9.18 -7.36
N ASN A 429 18.49 8.72 -6.11
CA ASN A 429 17.61 8.99 -4.98
C ASN A 429 16.15 8.53 -5.22
N ASN A 430 15.91 7.61 -6.15
CA ASN A 430 14.56 7.20 -6.54
C ASN A 430 14.28 5.74 -6.15
N TYR A 431 13.07 5.28 -6.39
CA TYR A 431 12.63 3.94 -6.04
C TYR A 431 12.22 3.19 -7.29
N LEU A 432 12.91 2.09 -7.57
CA LEU A 432 12.41 1.04 -8.45
C LEU A 432 11.20 0.42 -7.76
N THR A 433 10.05 0.51 -8.41
CA THR A 433 8.75 0.00 -7.98
C THR A 433 8.44 -1.26 -8.76
N ILE A 434 8.14 -2.35 -8.07
CA ILE A 434 7.82 -3.64 -8.64
C ILE A 434 6.41 -4.02 -8.19
N GLN A 435 5.52 -4.27 -9.14
CA GLN A 435 4.13 -4.64 -8.89
C GLN A 435 3.61 -5.56 -10.00
N ASP A 436 2.46 -6.19 -9.77
CA ASP A 436 1.74 -6.92 -10.83
C ASP A 436 1.28 -5.94 -11.93
N ALA A 437 1.53 -6.26 -13.20
CA ALA A 437 1.40 -5.30 -14.31
C ALA A 437 -0.04 -4.82 -14.60
N ASP A 438 -1.03 -5.57 -14.16
CA ASP A 438 -2.46 -5.30 -14.27
C ASP A 438 -3.08 -4.79 -12.95
N GLY A 439 -2.25 -4.58 -11.92
CA GLY A 439 -2.73 -4.28 -10.58
C GLY A 439 -3.47 -5.45 -9.92
N ALA A 440 -3.10 -6.69 -10.27
CA ALA A 440 -3.68 -7.91 -9.70
C ALA A 440 -3.74 -7.86 -8.16
N VAL A 441 -4.76 -8.52 -7.64
CA VAL A 441 -5.02 -8.64 -6.21
C VAL A 441 -4.59 -10.02 -5.74
N ARG A 442 -3.70 -10.06 -4.76
CA ARG A 442 -3.17 -11.28 -4.15
C ARG A 442 -4.03 -11.65 -2.95
N LYS A 443 -4.49 -12.89 -2.91
CA LYS A 443 -5.33 -13.43 -1.85
C LYS A 443 -4.46 -14.06 -0.76
N PHE A 444 -4.43 -13.45 0.42
CA PHE A 444 -3.82 -14.00 1.62
C PHE A 444 -4.87 -14.82 2.39
N ASN A 445 -4.50 -16.03 2.82
CA ASN A 445 -5.34 -16.89 3.67
C ASN A 445 -4.46 -17.87 4.47
N GLU A 446 -5.08 -18.74 5.26
CA GLU A 446 -4.40 -19.74 6.09
C GLU A 446 -3.42 -20.64 5.31
N MET A 447 -3.73 -20.94 4.05
CA MET A 447 -2.90 -21.80 3.19
C MET A 447 -1.83 -21.02 2.43
N LYS A 448 -2.00 -19.70 2.29
CA LYS A 448 -1.15 -18.84 1.48
C LYS A 448 -0.98 -17.48 2.16
N THR A 449 -0.04 -17.42 3.09
CA THR A 449 0.26 -16.22 3.90
C THR A 449 1.36 -15.33 3.29
N GLU A 450 2.01 -15.76 2.21
CA GLU A 450 3.19 -15.11 1.62
C GLU A 450 3.01 -14.89 0.11
N TRP A 451 3.24 -13.65 -0.32
CA TRP A 451 3.26 -13.24 -1.74
C TRP A 451 4.41 -12.27 -2.01
N GLY A 452 4.99 -12.30 -3.19
CA GLY A 452 6.16 -11.48 -3.51
C GLY A 452 6.72 -11.79 -4.89
N PHE A 453 7.95 -11.35 -5.12
CA PHE A 453 8.66 -11.57 -6.37
C PHE A 453 9.95 -12.33 -6.09
N GLU A 454 10.05 -13.54 -6.66
CA GLU A 454 11.26 -14.35 -6.62
C GLU A 454 12.45 -13.70 -7.32
N GLN A 455 12.18 -12.90 -8.37
CA GLN A 455 13.17 -12.18 -9.16
C GLN A 455 12.87 -10.69 -9.08
N LEU A 456 13.01 -10.13 -7.87
CA LEU A 456 12.75 -8.71 -7.62
C LEU A 456 13.74 -7.84 -8.42
N ILE A 457 15.03 -8.08 -8.19
CA ILE A 457 16.17 -7.42 -8.85
C ILE A 457 17.30 -8.44 -9.00
N SER A 458 17.99 -8.45 -10.14
CA SER A 458 19.13 -9.36 -10.33
C SER A 458 20.30 -8.95 -9.44
N LEU A 459 21.09 -9.92 -9.00
CA LEU A 459 22.30 -9.63 -8.23
C LEU A 459 23.32 -8.85 -9.07
N GLU A 460 23.36 -9.07 -10.38
CA GLU A 460 24.20 -8.29 -11.30
C GLU A 460 23.83 -6.80 -11.24
N ILE A 461 22.54 -6.47 -11.35
CA ILE A 461 22.07 -5.07 -11.32
C ILE A 461 22.26 -4.46 -9.93
N LEU A 462 21.93 -5.20 -8.86
CA LEU A 462 22.04 -4.71 -7.49
C LEU A 462 23.49 -4.44 -7.08
N LEU A 463 24.41 -5.35 -7.41
CA LEU A 463 25.82 -5.29 -6.98
C LEU A 463 26.67 -4.36 -7.87
N ASP A 464 26.20 -4.00 -9.06
CA ASP A 464 26.88 -3.03 -9.90
C ASP A 464 26.81 -1.63 -9.28
N LYS A 465 27.97 -1.14 -8.83
CA LYS A 465 28.16 0.17 -8.22
C LYS A 465 27.71 1.34 -9.11
N CYS A 466 27.57 1.12 -10.42
CA CYS A 466 27.07 2.14 -11.34
C CYS A 466 25.57 2.40 -11.21
N ASN A 467 24.80 1.41 -10.72
CA ASN A 467 23.33 1.43 -10.68
C ASN A 467 22.74 2.01 -9.39
N GLY A 468 23.54 2.28 -8.36
CA GLY A 468 23.10 3.00 -7.16
C GLY A 468 22.23 2.22 -6.16
N TYR A 469 21.85 0.98 -6.45
CA TYR A 469 21.05 0.14 -5.53
C TYR A 469 21.85 -0.43 -4.34
N LEU A 470 23.17 -0.55 -4.47
CA LEU A 470 24.10 -0.89 -3.39
C LEU A 470 25.17 0.20 -3.28
N VAL A 471 25.08 1.03 -2.24
CA VAL A 471 26.02 2.14 -1.97
C VAL A 471 26.58 1.97 -0.57
N GLU A 472 27.91 2.03 -0.43
CA GLU A 472 28.59 1.81 0.86
C GLU A 472 28.17 0.50 1.56
N ASP A 473 28.12 -0.59 0.79
CA ASP A 473 27.63 -1.92 1.23
C ASP A 473 26.20 -1.91 1.78
N SER A 474 25.44 -0.87 1.45
CA SER A 474 24.09 -0.66 1.93
C SER A 474 23.06 -0.64 0.81
N CYS A 475 21.90 -1.26 1.05
CA CYS A 475 20.77 -1.25 0.13
C CYS A 475 19.46 -1.13 0.91
N VAL A 476 18.39 -0.68 0.25
CA VAL A 476 17.11 -0.39 0.90
C VAL A 476 15.97 -0.98 0.09
N PHE A 477 15.05 -1.64 0.80
CA PHE A 477 13.83 -2.21 0.24
C PHE A 477 12.60 -1.61 0.91
N GLY A 478 11.45 -1.64 0.25
CA GLY A 478 10.21 -1.15 0.84
C GLY A 478 8.96 -1.80 0.31
N VAL A 479 7.82 -1.41 0.88
CA VAL A 479 6.50 -1.92 0.52
C VAL A 479 5.39 -0.90 0.73
N GLU A 480 4.38 -0.96 -0.14
CA GLU A 480 3.07 -0.36 0.02
C GLU A 480 2.01 -1.46 0.01
N VAL A 481 1.06 -1.41 0.94
CA VAL A 481 0.03 -2.42 1.15
C VAL A 481 -1.35 -1.79 1.12
N VAL A 482 -2.18 -2.23 0.18
CA VAL A 482 -3.58 -1.84 0.05
C VAL A 482 -4.44 -3.08 0.29
N VAL A 483 -5.18 -3.11 1.39
CA VAL A 483 -6.19 -4.16 1.61
C VAL A 483 -7.48 -3.79 0.88
N ILE A 484 -7.92 -4.70 0.01
CA ILE A 484 -9.18 -4.61 -0.71
C ILE A 484 -10.27 -5.24 0.16
N GLY A 485 -10.87 -4.40 1.01
CA GLY A 485 -12.07 -4.72 1.79
C GLY A 485 -13.24 -3.89 1.28
N HIS A 486 -14.42 -4.50 1.13
CA HIS A 486 -15.61 -3.78 0.68
C HIS A 486 -16.08 -2.82 1.79
N SER A 487 -15.99 -1.51 1.55
CA SER A 487 -16.43 -0.49 2.51
C SER A 487 -17.94 -0.48 2.77
N GLY A 488 -18.74 -1.15 1.92
CA GLY A 488 -20.20 -1.14 2.00
C GLY A 488 -20.85 0.12 1.44
N LYS A 489 -20.07 1.15 1.08
CA LYS A 489 -20.60 2.45 0.65
C LYS A 489 -21.02 2.40 -0.81
N TRP A 490 -22.33 2.49 -1.03
CA TRP A 490 -22.90 2.65 -2.37
C TRP A 490 -23.90 3.80 -2.42
N GLU A 491 -23.91 4.51 -3.54
CA GLU A 491 -24.99 5.41 -3.91
C GLU A 491 -25.72 4.91 -5.16
N SER A 492 -26.99 5.30 -5.30
CA SER A 492 -27.82 5.00 -6.47
C SER A 492 -28.52 6.28 -6.92
N LEU A 493 -28.27 6.67 -8.17
CA LEU A 493 -28.91 7.77 -8.88
C LEU A 493 -30.03 7.21 -9.76
N SER A 494 -31.24 7.74 -9.67
CA SER A 494 -32.37 7.34 -10.54
C SER A 494 -33.00 8.54 -11.22
N MET A 495 -32.98 8.57 -12.55
CA MET A 495 -33.68 9.61 -13.31
C MET A 495 -35.17 9.29 -13.43
N VAL A 496 -36.04 10.26 -13.10
CA VAL A 496 -37.49 10.15 -13.24
C VAL A 496 -37.95 11.17 -14.27
N LYS A 497 -38.66 10.67 -15.30
CA LYS A 497 -39.34 11.49 -16.30
C LYS A 497 -40.76 11.80 -15.81
N ASP A 498 -41.20 13.04 -16.00
CA ASP A 498 -42.56 13.51 -15.69
C ASP A 498 -43.00 13.18 -14.24
N PRO A 499 -42.30 13.71 -13.21
CA PRO A 499 -42.59 13.38 -11.82
C PRO A 499 -44.03 13.79 -11.41
N PRO A 500 -44.67 13.02 -10.50
CA PRO A 500 -46.00 13.38 -10.03
C PRO A 500 -45.98 14.70 -9.25
N GLN A 501 -46.99 15.55 -9.48
CA GLN A 501 -47.12 16.89 -8.86
C GLN A 501 -45.98 17.86 -9.19
N ALA A 502 -45.37 17.70 -10.37
CA ALA A 502 -44.19 18.45 -10.79
C ALA A 502 -44.45 19.87 -11.33
N SER A 503 -45.69 20.39 -11.26
CA SER A 503 -45.98 21.74 -11.71
C SER A 503 -46.54 22.64 -10.63
N LEU A 504 -46.10 23.89 -10.64
CA LEU A 504 -46.67 24.98 -9.86
C LEU A 504 -47.20 26.04 -10.79
N LYS A 505 -48.50 26.30 -10.67
CA LYS A 505 -49.16 27.46 -11.26
C LYS A 505 -49.36 28.53 -10.19
N TRP A 506 -48.77 29.70 -10.42
CA TRP A 506 -48.82 30.84 -9.52
C TRP A 506 -49.46 32.04 -10.20
N LYS A 507 -50.56 32.53 -9.63
CA LYS A 507 -51.18 33.80 -10.01
C LYS A 507 -50.67 34.89 -9.09
N LEU A 508 -50.03 35.91 -9.66
CA LEU A 508 -49.61 37.12 -8.95
C LEU A 508 -50.55 38.25 -9.32
N GLU A 509 -51.35 38.69 -8.35
CA GLU A 509 -52.37 39.74 -8.51
C GLU A 509 -51.84 41.11 -8.11
N ASN A 510 -52.51 42.17 -8.56
CA ASN A 510 -52.09 43.56 -8.36
C ASN A 510 -50.67 43.82 -8.88
N PHE A 511 -50.36 43.29 -10.07
CA PHE A 511 -49.03 43.33 -10.66
C PHE A 511 -48.49 44.77 -10.78
N SER A 512 -49.37 45.72 -11.10
CA SER A 512 -49.06 47.16 -11.19
C SER A 512 -48.62 47.81 -9.87
N LYS A 513 -48.89 47.19 -8.71
CA LYS A 513 -48.60 47.72 -7.37
C LYS A 513 -47.37 47.09 -6.71
N LEU A 514 -46.68 46.21 -7.42
CA LEU A 514 -45.50 45.52 -6.93
C LEU A 514 -44.31 46.50 -6.88
N VAL A 515 -43.66 46.61 -5.71
CA VAL A 515 -42.52 47.52 -5.45
C VAL A 515 -41.22 46.82 -5.04
N ASN A 516 -41.28 45.56 -4.60
CA ASN A 516 -40.11 44.78 -4.20
C ASN A 516 -39.33 44.22 -5.39
N ASN A 517 -38.05 43.96 -5.17
CA ASN A 517 -37.12 43.40 -6.18
C ASN A 517 -37.41 41.94 -6.53
N TYR A 518 -38.09 41.19 -5.66
CA TYR A 518 -38.50 39.81 -5.91
C TYR A 518 -39.75 39.46 -5.10
N TYR A 519 -40.46 38.43 -5.56
CA TYR A 519 -41.63 37.86 -4.92
C TYR A 519 -41.54 36.35 -4.94
N LEU A 520 -41.90 35.71 -3.83
CA LEU A 520 -41.86 34.25 -3.69
C LEU A 520 -43.26 33.68 -3.81
N SER A 521 -43.37 32.59 -4.59
CA SER A 521 -44.57 31.77 -4.63
C SER A 521 -44.65 30.89 -3.37
N LYS A 522 -45.75 30.13 -3.21
CA LYS A 522 -45.80 29.05 -2.22
C LYS A 522 -44.81 27.95 -2.62
N SER A 523 -44.12 27.37 -1.64
CA SER A 523 -43.33 26.15 -1.88
C SER A 523 -44.26 25.01 -2.32
N PHE A 524 -43.82 24.22 -3.30
CA PHE A 524 -44.48 22.99 -3.71
C PHE A 524 -43.46 21.85 -3.66
N HIS A 525 -43.92 20.67 -3.25
CA HIS A 525 -43.04 19.53 -3.01
C HIS A 525 -43.01 18.63 -4.24
N VAL A 526 -41.89 18.61 -4.95
CA VAL A 526 -41.57 17.57 -5.94
C VAL A 526 -40.56 16.63 -5.29
N ALA A 527 -40.73 15.32 -5.46
CA ALA A 527 -40.01 14.26 -4.75
C ALA A 527 -38.58 14.64 -4.32
N ASN A 528 -38.26 14.44 -3.02
CA ASN A 528 -37.03 14.81 -2.31
C ASN A 528 -35.88 15.28 -3.21
N HIS A 529 -35.68 16.60 -3.31
CA HIS A 529 -34.52 17.17 -4.01
C HIS A 529 -33.95 18.44 -3.40
N TRP A 530 -32.63 18.59 -3.57
CA TRP A 530 -31.79 19.67 -3.06
C TRP A 530 -31.30 20.57 -4.21
N PHE A 531 -31.25 21.87 -3.97
CA PHE A 531 -30.39 22.79 -4.70
C PHE A 531 -28.93 22.58 -4.24
N CYS A 532 -27.95 22.83 -5.11
CA CYS A 532 -26.52 22.69 -4.77
C CYS A 532 -26.11 23.73 -3.72
N THR A 533 -25.17 23.42 -2.82
CA THR A 533 -24.64 24.37 -1.82
C THR A 533 -24.00 25.62 -2.43
N SER A 534 -23.64 25.59 -3.72
CA SER A 534 -23.09 26.73 -4.46
C SER A 534 -24.12 27.57 -5.23
N SER A 535 -25.39 27.13 -5.31
CA SER A 535 -26.48 27.89 -5.96
C SER A 535 -27.83 27.34 -5.50
N ASP A 536 -28.48 28.07 -4.59
CA ASP A 536 -29.81 27.77 -4.04
C ASP A 536 -30.97 28.25 -4.93
N GLU A 537 -30.67 28.99 -5.99
CA GLU A 537 -31.62 29.49 -6.99
C GLU A 537 -31.11 29.25 -8.42
N TRP A 538 -32.00 28.89 -9.34
CA TRP A 538 -31.72 28.79 -10.78
C TRP A 538 -32.93 29.25 -11.58
N GLY A 539 -32.69 29.97 -12.68
CA GLY A 539 -33.74 30.50 -13.53
C GLY A 539 -33.18 31.23 -14.75
N PHE A 540 -34.05 31.91 -15.49
CA PHE A 540 -33.66 32.71 -16.67
C PHE A 540 -33.56 34.19 -16.27
N PRO A 541 -32.36 34.79 -16.14
CA PRO A 541 -32.21 36.22 -15.81
C PRO A 541 -32.87 37.14 -16.85
N LYS A 542 -33.08 36.63 -18.07
CA LYS A 542 -33.85 37.27 -19.14
C LYS A 542 -34.89 36.28 -19.66
N PHE A 543 -35.99 36.16 -18.92
CA PHE A 543 -37.09 35.26 -19.28
C PHE A 543 -37.98 35.85 -20.38
N LEU A 544 -38.48 37.08 -20.17
CA LEU A 544 -39.35 37.80 -21.09
C LEU A 544 -38.99 39.29 -21.06
N SER A 545 -39.03 39.98 -22.20
CA SER A 545 -38.79 41.43 -22.21
C SER A 545 -39.97 42.19 -21.61
N LEU A 546 -39.71 43.31 -20.91
CA LEU A 546 -40.80 44.12 -20.33
C LEU A 546 -41.74 44.69 -21.40
N SER A 547 -41.20 45.06 -22.56
CA SER A 547 -42.01 45.54 -23.69
C SER A 547 -42.99 44.49 -24.19
N GLU A 548 -42.55 43.22 -24.23
CA GLU A 548 -43.41 42.10 -24.65
C GLU A 548 -44.40 41.71 -23.55
N LEU A 549 -43.98 41.75 -22.27
CA LEU A 549 -44.87 41.51 -21.14
C LEU A 549 -46.04 42.51 -21.08
N HIS A 550 -45.77 43.77 -21.40
CA HIS A 550 -46.77 44.85 -21.41
C HIS A 550 -47.52 44.98 -22.75
N GLU A 551 -47.22 44.17 -23.75
CA GLU A 551 -47.92 44.20 -25.03
C GLU A 551 -49.33 43.62 -24.88
N ALA A 552 -50.35 44.49 -24.85
CA ALA A 552 -51.74 44.09 -24.60
C ALA A 552 -52.25 43.00 -25.55
N ALA A 553 -51.77 42.98 -26.80
CA ALA A 553 -52.13 41.98 -27.80
C ALA A 553 -51.64 40.56 -27.45
N LYS A 554 -50.60 40.43 -26.61
CA LYS A 554 -50.05 39.15 -26.17
C LYS A 554 -50.77 38.57 -24.95
N GLY A 555 -51.45 39.42 -24.17
CA GLY A 555 -52.32 38.99 -23.08
C GLY A 555 -51.62 38.40 -21.85
N TYR A 556 -50.31 38.64 -21.68
CA TYR A 556 -49.55 38.14 -20.53
C TYR A 556 -49.97 38.77 -19.20
N ILE A 557 -50.35 40.04 -19.22
CA ILE A 557 -51.01 40.73 -18.10
C ILE A 557 -52.50 40.82 -18.41
N LYS A 558 -53.33 40.24 -17.55
CA LYS A 558 -54.79 40.31 -17.64
C LYS A 558 -55.38 40.56 -16.27
N ASP A 559 -56.32 41.49 -16.18
CA ASP A 559 -56.98 41.87 -14.92
C ASP A 559 -55.96 42.24 -13.81
N ASP A 560 -54.91 42.97 -14.19
CA ASP A 560 -53.77 43.35 -13.34
C ASP A 560 -53.10 42.15 -12.64
N ALA A 561 -53.08 41.00 -13.30
CA ALA A 561 -52.46 39.79 -12.82
C ALA A 561 -51.62 39.10 -13.91
N ILE A 562 -50.57 38.41 -13.46
CA ILE A 562 -49.81 37.47 -14.29
C ILE A 562 -49.97 36.06 -13.74
N ILE A 563 -49.96 35.07 -14.62
CA ILE A 563 -49.96 33.66 -14.25
C ILE A 563 -48.67 33.05 -14.77
N MET A 564 -47.86 32.56 -13.85
CA MET A 564 -46.63 31.84 -14.15
C MET A 564 -46.85 30.36 -13.85
N GLU A 565 -46.33 29.51 -14.71
CA GLU A 565 -46.37 28.06 -14.53
C GLU A 565 -44.95 27.54 -14.66
N VAL A 566 -44.50 26.80 -13.66
CA VAL A 566 -43.23 26.08 -13.66
C VAL A 566 -43.56 24.61 -13.70
N GLU A 567 -42.95 23.88 -14.63
CA GLU A 567 -43.08 22.43 -14.78
C GLU A 567 -41.70 21.79 -14.68
N ILE A 568 -41.56 20.83 -13.76
CA ILE A 568 -40.34 20.06 -13.59
C ILE A 568 -40.45 18.81 -14.46
N LEU A 569 -39.76 18.82 -15.61
CA LEU A 569 -39.87 17.74 -16.61
C LEU A 569 -39.09 16.47 -16.21
N LYS A 570 -38.01 16.62 -15.45
CA LYS A 570 -37.12 15.51 -15.04
C LYS A 570 -36.52 15.80 -13.66
N ILE A 571 -36.37 14.77 -12.82
CA ILE A 571 -35.68 14.82 -11.52
C ILE A 571 -34.76 13.61 -11.34
N SER A 572 -33.82 13.66 -10.39
CA SER A 572 -32.77 12.64 -10.24
C SER A 572 -32.64 12.10 -8.81
N ILE A 573 -33.43 11.13 -8.37
CA ILE A 573 -33.45 10.69 -6.95
C ILE A 573 -32.15 9.98 -6.58
N VAL A 574 -31.49 10.42 -5.50
CA VAL A 574 -30.27 9.80 -4.96
C VAL A 574 -30.58 9.03 -3.68
N LYS A 575 -30.13 7.77 -3.60
CA LYS A 575 -30.17 6.93 -2.39
C LYS A 575 -28.76 6.59 -1.98
N ILE A 576 -28.45 6.75 -0.70
CA ILE A 576 -27.15 6.43 -0.12
C ILE A 576 -27.36 5.29 0.87
N SER A 577 -26.54 4.25 0.82
CA SER A 577 -26.40 3.34 1.95
C SER A 577 -25.11 3.61 2.69
N THR A 578 -25.19 3.65 4.01
CA THR A 578 -24.02 3.71 4.89
C THR A 578 -23.67 2.35 5.44
#